data_AF-A0A4P9XQV0-F1
#
_entry.id   AF-A0A4P9XQV0-F1
#
_cell.length_a   1.000
_cell.length_b   1.000
_cell.length_c   1.000
_cell.angle_alpha   90.00
_cell.angle_beta   90.00
_cell.angle_gamma   90.00
#
_symmetry.space_group_name_H-M   'P 1'
#
loop_
_entity.id
_entity.type
_entity.pdbx_description
1 polymer ?
#
loop_
_entity_poly.entity_id
_entity_poly.type
_entity_poly.pdbx_seq_one_letter_code
_entity_poly.pdbx_strand_id
1 'polypeptide(L)'
;MFLETRREVAAQLGIVWQDGAPLMSSTTQPSPGEQPFYTFIASGTLLSDERARWQVVFRHLTLASFIMALFVANLRAALRLIYARPHMLSTRCCLVQAAVGFALSLVAISVIFPEGPSCRTILLATTASIRIGDICISTVLLQRAYIAQNRSRWLLVFVPVIVAAPVYMIYATWASPPVLTIQTSGCVFIYSDYYPWIRFAFQAPMNVVLTAIFIKVAYRRYARLGSMAWGRLVREGIQTGLLLLLISLLCTFAVAFEFFGIYSIVLTVFEWSISSMLLVMHVENTQRALQPAYEQRQIECRLL
;
A
#
# COMPACT_ATOMS: atom_id res chain seq x y z
N MET A 1 17.17 -22.79 -0.48
CA MET A 1 17.40 -21.36 -0.19
C MET A 1 16.71 -21.10 1.13
N PHE A 2 17.45 -21.16 2.24
CA PHE A 2 16.90 -20.82 3.56
C PHE A 2 16.67 -19.30 3.58
N LEU A 3 15.45 -18.87 3.93
CA LEU A 3 15.12 -17.47 4.08
C LEU A 3 15.52 -17.09 5.51
N GLU A 4 16.50 -16.22 5.66
CA GLU A 4 16.96 -15.77 6.97
C GLU A 4 15.82 -15.08 7.72
N THR A 5 15.64 -15.48 8.97
CA THR A 5 14.70 -14.86 9.89
C THR A 5 15.25 -13.51 10.36
N ARG A 6 14.38 -12.62 10.86
CA ARG A 6 14.87 -11.32 11.38
C ARG A 6 15.88 -11.50 12.51
N ARG A 7 15.69 -12.51 13.37
CA ARG A 7 16.58 -12.78 14.50
C ARG A 7 17.99 -13.17 14.04
N GLU A 8 18.10 -13.95 12.97
CA GLU A 8 19.39 -14.33 12.38
C GLU A 8 20.11 -13.11 11.80
N VAL A 9 19.41 -12.27 11.04
CA VAL A 9 19.96 -11.03 10.49
C VAL A 9 20.40 -10.07 11.61
N ALA A 10 19.57 -9.91 12.65
CA ALA A 10 19.90 -9.08 13.80
C ALA A 10 21.10 -9.63 14.60
N ALA A 11 21.21 -10.96 14.73
CA ALA A 11 22.34 -11.61 15.39
C ALA A 11 23.64 -11.43 14.60
N GLN A 12 23.59 -11.50 13.26
CA GLN A 12 24.75 -11.26 12.39
C GLN A 12 25.24 -9.81 12.45
N LEU A 13 24.32 -8.84 12.62
CA LEU A 13 24.67 -7.42 12.72
C LEU A 13 25.19 -7.01 14.11
N GLY A 14 25.05 -7.87 15.13
CA GLY A 14 25.54 -7.61 16.48
C GLY A 14 24.79 -6.49 17.21
N ILE A 15 25.44 -5.79 18.13
CA ILE A 15 24.90 -4.64 18.87
C ILE A 15 25.06 -3.30 18.13
N VAL A 16 25.95 -3.25 17.14
CA VAL A 16 26.37 -2.01 16.45
C VAL A 16 25.20 -1.33 15.73
N TRP A 17 24.21 -2.08 15.25
CA TRP A 17 23.02 -1.50 14.60
C TRP A 17 22.06 -0.83 15.59
N GLN A 18 22.09 -1.19 16.88
CA GLN A 18 21.22 -0.61 17.91
C GLN A 18 21.74 0.76 18.36
N ASP A 19 23.05 0.92 18.44
CA ASP A 19 23.70 2.16 18.88
C ASP A 19 23.60 3.29 17.84
N GLY A 20 23.34 2.95 16.57
CA GLY A 20 23.11 3.89 15.46
C GLY A 20 21.67 4.40 15.33
N ALA A 21 20.77 4.03 16.25
CA ALA A 21 19.46 4.68 16.35
C ALA A 21 19.67 6.20 16.56
N PRO A 22 18.75 7.08 16.08
CA PRO A 22 19.00 8.49 15.78
C PRO A 22 19.18 9.40 17.02
N LEU A 23 20.03 9.00 17.97
CA LEU A 23 20.74 9.96 18.80
C LEU A 23 21.66 10.72 17.85
N MET A 24 21.52 12.04 17.79
CA MET A 24 22.38 12.99 17.07
C MET A 24 23.82 13.00 17.60
N SER A 25 24.40 11.84 17.85
CA SER A 25 25.79 11.64 18.21
C SER A 25 26.63 11.95 16.98
N SER A 26 27.50 12.94 17.08
CA SER A 26 28.36 13.49 16.02
C SER A 26 29.48 12.54 15.54
N THR A 27 29.32 11.23 15.72
CA THR A 27 30.27 10.24 15.22
C THR A 27 30.18 10.15 13.71
N THR A 28 31.31 10.42 13.05
CA THR A 28 31.47 10.75 11.62
C THR A 28 31.18 9.63 10.62
N GLN A 29 30.71 8.46 11.06
CA GLN A 29 30.46 7.33 10.16
C GLN A 29 28.95 7.18 9.90
N PRO A 30 28.48 7.42 8.66
CA PRO A 30 27.07 7.29 8.32
C PRO A 30 26.62 5.85 8.53
N SER A 31 25.42 5.67 9.09
CA SER A 31 24.87 4.34 9.30
C SER A 31 24.76 3.58 7.97
N PRO A 32 24.90 2.24 7.95
CA PRO A 32 24.82 1.47 6.70
C PRO A 32 23.54 1.71 5.88
N GLY A 33 22.44 2.11 6.53
CA GLY A 33 21.18 2.45 5.87
C GLY A 33 21.08 3.86 5.29
N GLU A 34 22.03 4.74 5.61
CA GLU A 34 22.09 6.11 5.07
C GLU A 34 22.89 6.20 3.76
N GLN A 35 23.64 5.15 3.43
CA GLN A 35 24.43 5.12 2.21
C GLN A 35 23.52 4.95 0.96
N PRO A 36 23.77 5.69 -0.13
CA PRO A 36 23.11 5.46 -1.41
C PRO A 36 23.53 4.12 -2.03
N PHE A 37 22.63 3.54 -2.83
CA PHE A 37 22.86 2.25 -3.51
C PHE A 37 24.13 2.25 -4.36
N TYR A 38 24.48 3.39 -4.98
CA TYR A 38 25.70 3.53 -5.75
C TYR A 38 26.96 3.30 -4.91
N THR A 39 27.07 3.97 -3.75
CA THR A 39 28.20 3.76 -2.81
C THR A 39 28.24 2.35 -2.24
N PHE A 40 27.06 1.74 -2.06
CA PHE A 40 26.98 0.33 -1.69
C PHE A 40 27.55 -0.57 -2.79
N ILE A 41 27.29 -0.33 -4.07
CA ILE A 41 27.93 -1.13 -5.13
C ILE A 41 29.44 -0.88 -5.15
N ALA A 42 29.86 0.38 -5.08
CA ALA A 42 31.25 0.80 -5.22
C ALA A 42 32.17 0.34 -4.07
N SER A 43 31.63 -0.02 -2.90
CA SER A 43 32.40 -0.51 -1.76
C SER A 43 32.73 -2.01 -1.82
N GLY A 44 32.51 -2.67 -2.96
CA GLY A 44 32.87 -4.08 -3.14
C GLY A 44 34.38 -4.22 -3.32
N THR A 45 35.04 -5.03 -2.49
CA THR A 45 36.49 -5.29 -2.62
C THR A 45 36.79 -6.52 -3.50
N LEU A 46 35.87 -7.48 -3.53
CA LEU A 46 35.99 -8.71 -4.34
C LEU A 46 34.98 -8.70 -5.49
N LEU A 47 35.39 -9.23 -6.65
CA LEU A 47 34.55 -9.35 -7.85
C LEU A 47 33.27 -10.18 -7.61
N SER A 48 33.32 -11.17 -6.71
CA SER A 48 32.14 -11.95 -6.31
C SER A 48 31.09 -11.08 -5.61
N ASP A 49 31.55 -10.17 -4.76
CA ASP A 49 30.70 -9.31 -3.93
C ASP A 49 30.06 -8.23 -4.80
N GLU A 50 30.82 -7.65 -5.72
CA GLU A 50 30.28 -6.72 -6.72
C GLU A 50 29.15 -7.37 -7.53
N ARG A 51 29.35 -8.60 -8.02
CA ARG A 51 28.30 -9.33 -8.76
C ARG A 51 27.05 -9.56 -7.91
N ALA A 52 27.21 -9.95 -6.65
CA ALA A 52 26.08 -10.14 -5.73
C ALA A 52 25.32 -8.81 -5.51
N ARG A 53 26.03 -7.70 -5.29
CA ARG A 53 25.44 -6.36 -5.11
C ARG A 53 24.72 -5.88 -6.37
N TRP A 54 25.26 -6.16 -7.55
CA TRP A 54 24.57 -5.87 -8.83
C TRP A 54 23.30 -6.68 -9.02
N GLN A 55 23.28 -7.97 -8.62
CA GLN A 55 22.07 -8.79 -8.68
C GLN A 55 20.95 -8.22 -7.81
N VAL A 56 21.29 -7.68 -6.64
CA VAL A 56 20.35 -7.00 -5.75
C VAL A 56 19.70 -5.80 -6.44
N VAL A 57 20.53 -4.93 -7.00
CA VAL A 57 20.06 -3.72 -7.69
C VAL A 57 19.19 -4.09 -8.90
N PHE A 58 19.60 -5.10 -9.67
CA PHE A 58 18.81 -5.58 -10.81
C PHE A 58 17.43 -6.12 -10.41
N ARG A 59 17.34 -6.90 -9.31
CA ARG A 59 16.06 -7.39 -8.78
C ARG A 59 15.17 -6.24 -8.33
N HIS A 60 15.72 -5.27 -7.61
CA HIS A 60 15.00 -4.07 -7.18
C HIS A 60 14.47 -3.26 -8.37
N LEU A 61 15.30 -3.03 -9.41
CA LEU A 61 14.89 -2.31 -10.61
C LEU A 61 13.84 -3.05 -11.43
N THR A 62 13.93 -4.38 -11.50
CA THR A 62 12.93 -5.20 -12.17
C THR A 62 11.57 -5.06 -11.47
N LEU A 63 11.56 -5.15 -10.13
CA LEU A 63 10.35 -4.96 -9.33
C LEU A 63 9.79 -3.53 -9.46
N ALA A 64 10.65 -2.52 -9.34
CA ALA A 64 10.27 -1.12 -9.48
C ALA A 64 9.69 -0.82 -10.88
N SER A 65 10.27 -1.38 -11.95
CA SER A 65 9.76 -1.22 -13.32
C SER A 65 8.39 -1.87 -13.51
N PHE A 66 8.16 -3.05 -12.93
CA PHE A 66 6.86 -3.71 -12.97
C PHE A 66 5.79 -2.88 -12.23
N ILE A 67 6.12 -2.42 -11.01
CA ILE A 67 5.23 -1.57 -10.21
C ILE A 67 4.96 -0.24 -10.93
N MET A 68 5.96 0.36 -11.57
CA MET A 68 5.82 1.56 -12.38
C MET A 68 4.79 1.35 -13.49
N ALA A 69 4.91 0.28 -14.27
CA ALA A 69 3.99 -0.01 -15.37
C ALA A 69 2.54 -0.14 -14.87
N LEU A 70 2.33 -0.83 -13.74
CA LEU A 70 1.01 -0.94 -13.09
C LEU A 70 0.46 0.44 -12.67
N PHE A 71 1.27 1.27 -12.01
CA PHE A 71 0.82 2.58 -11.56
C PHE A 71 0.61 3.58 -12.70
N VAL A 72 1.36 3.49 -13.81
CA VAL A 72 1.09 4.27 -15.03
C VAL A 72 -0.27 3.88 -15.62
N ALA A 73 -0.58 2.58 -15.69
CA ALA A 73 -1.89 2.11 -16.16
C ALA A 73 -3.03 2.60 -15.24
N ASN A 74 -2.85 2.48 -13.91
CA ASN A 74 -3.80 2.96 -12.92
C ASN A 74 -3.97 4.49 -12.98
N LEU A 75 -2.89 5.24 -13.22
CA LEU A 75 -2.93 6.69 -13.32
C LEU A 75 -3.71 7.14 -14.56
N ARG A 76 -3.47 6.51 -15.71
CA ARG A 76 -4.25 6.75 -16.94
C ARG A 76 -5.74 6.45 -16.73
N ALA A 77 -6.06 5.33 -16.07
CA ALA A 77 -7.44 4.98 -15.76
C ALA A 77 -8.08 5.97 -14.78
N ALA A 78 -7.39 6.34 -13.70
CA ALA A 78 -7.88 7.30 -12.71
C ALA A 78 -8.08 8.70 -13.31
N LEU A 79 -7.21 9.14 -14.22
CA LEU A 79 -7.39 10.39 -14.97
C LEU A 79 -8.66 10.34 -15.83
N ARG A 80 -8.91 9.26 -16.58
CA ARG A 80 -10.17 9.13 -17.33
C ARG A 80 -11.40 9.21 -16.42
N LEU A 81 -11.35 8.56 -15.25
CA LEU A 81 -12.43 8.61 -14.26
C LEU A 81 -12.64 10.04 -13.70
N ILE A 82 -11.56 10.81 -13.46
CA ILE A 82 -11.67 12.18 -12.91
C ILE A 82 -12.19 13.17 -13.93
N TYR A 83 -11.79 13.03 -15.20
CA TYR A 83 -12.34 13.83 -16.29
C TYR A 83 -13.84 13.58 -16.47
N ALA A 84 -14.29 12.33 -16.34
CA ALA A 84 -15.71 12.01 -16.42
C ALA A 84 -16.52 12.55 -15.23
N ARG A 85 -16.01 12.47 -13.99
CA ARG A 85 -16.73 12.89 -12.76
C ARG A 85 -15.77 13.43 -11.66
N PRO A 86 -15.41 14.73 -11.67
CA PRO A 86 -14.37 15.29 -10.78
C PRO A 86 -14.78 15.44 -9.30
N HIS A 87 -16.08 15.39 -9.00
CA HIS A 87 -16.60 15.61 -7.64
C HIS A 87 -16.74 14.33 -6.80
N MET A 88 -16.48 13.15 -7.37
CA MET A 88 -16.54 11.90 -6.61
C MET A 88 -15.25 11.67 -5.81
N LEU A 89 -15.35 11.62 -4.49
CA LEU A 89 -14.21 11.36 -3.58
C LEU A 89 -13.46 10.06 -3.91
N SER A 90 -14.17 9.00 -4.30
CA SER A 90 -13.55 7.73 -4.72
C SER A 90 -12.60 7.89 -5.90
N THR A 91 -12.96 8.75 -6.85
CA THR A 91 -12.12 9.04 -8.02
C THR A 91 -10.87 9.82 -7.64
N ARG A 92 -10.99 10.79 -6.71
CA ARG A 92 -9.85 11.52 -6.17
C ARG A 92 -8.90 10.60 -5.40
N CYS A 93 -9.43 9.68 -4.59
CA CYS A 93 -8.63 8.67 -3.89
C CYS A 93 -7.87 7.77 -4.86
N CYS A 94 -8.52 7.30 -5.94
CA CYS A 94 -7.85 6.52 -6.99
C CYS A 94 -6.71 7.31 -7.65
N LEU A 95 -6.93 8.60 -7.94
CA LEU A 95 -5.90 9.46 -8.53
C LEU A 95 -4.72 9.66 -7.58
N VAL A 96 -4.97 9.98 -6.30
CA VAL A 96 -3.93 10.16 -5.28
C VAL A 96 -3.11 8.88 -5.13
N GLN A 97 -3.77 7.73 -4.99
CA GLN A 97 -3.09 6.44 -4.85
C GLN A 97 -2.24 6.11 -6.09
N ALA A 98 -2.74 6.37 -7.30
CA ALA A 98 -2.00 6.14 -8.53
C ALA A 98 -0.80 7.09 -8.69
N ALA A 99 -0.98 8.37 -8.37
CA ALA A 99 0.07 9.39 -8.44
C ALA A 99 1.19 9.11 -7.42
N VAL A 100 0.84 8.75 -6.19
CA VAL A 100 1.80 8.38 -5.15
C VAL A 100 2.58 7.12 -5.52
N GLY A 101 1.91 6.09 -6.06
CA GLY A 101 2.59 4.89 -6.55
C GLY A 101 3.51 5.11 -7.74
N PHE A 102 3.13 6.02 -8.65
CA PHE A 102 3.99 6.46 -9.73
C PHE A 102 5.23 7.21 -9.21
N ALA A 103 5.03 8.18 -8.31
CA ALA A 103 6.12 8.94 -7.69
C ALA A 103 7.09 8.04 -6.91
N LEU A 104 6.56 7.07 -6.14
CA LEU A 104 7.40 6.10 -5.43
C LEU A 104 8.25 5.28 -6.41
N SER A 105 7.66 4.82 -7.51
CA SER A 105 8.38 4.06 -8.52
C SER A 105 9.49 4.89 -9.18
N LEU A 106 9.30 6.20 -9.36
CA LEU A 106 10.37 7.09 -9.85
C LEU A 106 11.53 7.18 -8.85
N VAL A 107 11.21 7.36 -7.57
CA VAL A 107 12.21 7.34 -6.48
C VAL A 107 12.93 6.00 -6.46
N ALA A 108 12.21 4.88 -6.59
CA ALA A 108 12.80 3.54 -6.59
C ALA A 108 13.70 3.25 -7.80
N ILE A 109 13.41 3.82 -8.98
CA ILE A 109 14.27 3.71 -10.18
C ILE A 109 15.50 4.63 -10.05
N SER A 110 15.35 5.78 -9.38
CA SER A 110 16.44 6.75 -9.23
C SER A 110 17.65 6.26 -8.42
N VAL A 111 17.56 5.07 -7.82
CA VAL A 111 18.66 4.42 -7.07
C VAL A 111 19.91 4.13 -7.90
N ILE A 112 19.79 4.12 -9.23
CA ILE A 112 20.93 3.92 -10.15
C ILE A 112 21.82 5.15 -10.26
N PHE A 113 21.31 6.33 -9.93
CA PHE A 113 22.07 7.56 -10.01
C PHE A 113 23.05 7.65 -8.83
N PRO A 114 24.24 8.26 -9.03
CA PRO A 114 25.25 8.39 -7.97
C PRO A 114 24.70 9.16 -6.75
N GLU A 115 23.87 10.18 -7.00
CA GLU A 115 23.15 10.98 -5.99
C GLU A 115 21.73 10.43 -5.72
N GLY A 116 21.54 9.13 -5.91
CA GLY A 116 20.25 8.47 -5.69
C GLY A 116 19.83 8.47 -4.21
N PRO A 117 18.55 8.17 -3.93
CA PRO A 117 18.04 8.15 -2.56
C PRO A 117 18.72 7.05 -1.73
N SER A 118 18.96 7.35 -0.45
CA SER A 118 19.41 6.35 0.52
C SER A 118 18.36 5.27 0.79
N CYS A 119 18.80 4.13 1.31
CA CYS A 119 17.91 3.04 1.74
C CYS A 119 16.84 3.55 2.72
N ARG A 120 17.22 4.41 3.68
CA ARG A 120 16.28 5.08 4.58
C ARG A 120 15.20 5.87 3.85
N THR A 121 15.58 6.70 2.88
CA THR A 121 14.65 7.52 2.13
C THR A 121 13.66 6.66 1.34
N ILE A 122 14.13 5.59 0.69
CA ILE A 122 13.27 4.67 -0.06
C ILE A 122 12.29 3.96 0.87
N LEU A 123 12.75 3.48 2.02
CA LEU A 123 11.92 2.80 3.00
C LEU A 123 10.82 3.71 3.56
N LEU A 124 11.19 4.95 3.92
CA LEU A 124 10.25 5.96 4.40
C LEU A 124 9.23 6.33 3.32
N ALA A 125 9.70 6.60 2.10
CA ALA A 125 8.83 6.91 0.97
C ALA A 125 7.87 5.75 0.68
N THR A 126 8.35 4.51 0.69
CA THR A 126 7.54 3.31 0.47
C THR A 126 6.47 3.16 1.55
N THR A 127 6.87 3.29 2.82
CA THR A 127 5.94 3.15 3.95
C THR A 127 4.89 4.25 3.94
N ALA A 128 5.29 5.50 3.72
CA ALA A 128 4.36 6.63 3.60
C ALA A 128 3.38 6.42 2.43
N SER A 129 3.87 5.93 1.29
CA SER A 129 3.04 5.67 0.10
C SER A 129 1.98 4.60 0.34
N ILE A 130 2.37 3.48 0.96
CA ILE A 130 1.45 2.40 1.36
C ILE A 130 0.41 2.94 2.35
N ARG A 131 0.83 3.72 3.34
CA ARG A 131 -0.06 4.33 4.33
C ARG A 131 -1.08 5.30 3.72
N ILE A 132 -0.67 6.11 2.74
CA ILE A 132 -1.59 6.96 1.97
C ILE A 132 -2.61 6.08 1.23
N GLY A 133 -2.15 4.97 0.63
CA GLY A 133 -3.03 3.98 0.01
C GLY A 133 -4.07 3.41 0.98
N ASP A 134 -3.66 3.02 2.18
CA ASP A 134 -4.55 2.48 3.21
C ASP A 134 -5.63 3.51 3.62
N ILE A 135 -5.24 4.79 3.77
CA ILE A 135 -6.18 5.89 4.05
C ILE A 135 -7.17 6.05 2.89
N CYS A 136 -6.70 6.05 1.64
CA CYS A 136 -7.55 6.14 0.46
C CYS A 136 -8.58 5.01 0.40
N ILE A 137 -8.15 3.75 0.55
CA ILE A 137 -9.03 2.58 0.53
C ILE A 137 -10.06 2.66 1.67
N SER A 138 -9.61 2.94 2.89
CA SER A 138 -10.47 3.05 4.06
C SER A 138 -11.49 4.18 3.91
N THR A 139 -11.09 5.30 3.31
CA THR A 139 -11.98 6.44 3.03
C THR A 139 -13.07 6.06 2.02
N VAL A 140 -12.74 5.33 0.97
CA VAL A 140 -13.73 4.87 -0.02
C VAL A 140 -14.72 3.89 0.62
N LEU A 141 -14.24 2.93 1.40
CA LEU A 141 -15.09 1.98 2.12
C LEU A 141 -16.00 2.70 3.12
N LEU A 142 -15.44 3.63 3.91
CA LEU A 142 -16.18 4.42 4.88
C LEU A 142 -17.24 5.29 4.22
N GLN A 143 -16.92 5.95 3.10
CA GLN A 143 -17.89 6.75 2.34
C GLN A 143 -19.07 5.89 1.88
N ARG A 144 -18.79 4.70 1.34
CA ARG A 144 -19.84 3.76 0.89
C ARG A 144 -20.69 3.29 2.06
N ALA A 145 -20.06 2.90 3.18
CA ALA A 145 -20.74 2.50 4.40
C ALA A 145 -21.61 3.63 4.99
N TYR A 146 -21.12 4.88 4.96
CA TYR A 146 -21.83 6.04 5.46
C TYR A 146 -23.08 6.37 4.65
N ILE A 147 -22.98 6.36 3.32
CA ILE A 147 -24.13 6.55 2.43
C ILE A 147 -25.14 5.40 2.62
N ALA A 148 -24.63 4.18 2.71
CA ALA A 148 -25.40 2.97 2.93
C ALA A 148 -26.22 3.02 4.23
N GLN A 149 -25.61 3.43 5.34
CA GLN A 149 -26.24 3.48 6.67
C GLN A 149 -27.03 4.77 6.94
N ASN A 150 -27.58 5.38 5.88
CA ASN A 150 -28.40 6.60 5.99
C ASN A 150 -27.71 7.72 6.79
N ARG A 151 -26.40 7.90 6.60
CA ARG A 151 -25.60 8.96 7.23
C ARG A 151 -25.53 8.87 8.77
N SER A 152 -25.47 7.66 9.32
CA SER A 152 -25.27 7.48 10.76
C SER A 152 -23.96 8.13 11.23
N ARG A 153 -24.04 9.06 12.19
CA ARG A 153 -22.88 9.76 12.77
C ARG A 153 -21.92 8.83 13.48
N TRP A 154 -22.38 7.65 13.92
CA TRP A 154 -21.55 6.68 14.63
C TRP A 154 -20.35 6.19 13.80
N LEU A 155 -20.50 6.12 12.46
CA LEU A 155 -19.39 5.74 11.57
C LEU A 155 -18.24 6.76 11.55
N LEU A 156 -18.48 8.02 11.93
CA LEU A 156 -17.43 9.04 12.00
C LEU A 156 -16.42 8.76 13.11
N VAL A 157 -16.75 7.92 14.09
CA VAL A 157 -15.83 7.49 15.16
C VAL A 157 -14.65 6.68 14.59
N PHE A 158 -14.80 6.04 13.43
CA PHE A 158 -13.69 5.32 12.79
C PHE A 158 -12.66 6.24 12.11
N VAL A 159 -13.02 7.48 11.80
CA VAL A 159 -12.11 8.44 11.14
C VAL A 159 -10.81 8.66 11.93
N PRO A 160 -10.84 9.02 13.24
CA PRO A 160 -9.61 9.18 14.00
C PRO A 160 -8.78 7.91 14.06
N VAL A 161 -9.39 6.72 14.10
CA VAL A 161 -8.66 5.44 14.09
C VAL A 161 -7.97 5.20 12.75
N ILE A 162 -8.67 5.46 11.63
CA ILE A 162 -8.14 5.36 10.28
C ILE A 162 -6.95 6.30 10.07
N VAL A 163 -6.94 7.47 10.71
CA VAL A 163 -5.85 8.46 10.59
C VAL A 163 -4.72 8.17 11.57
N ALA A 164 -5.01 7.77 12.81
CA ALA A 164 -4.00 7.54 13.84
C ALA A 164 -3.12 6.32 13.53
N ALA A 165 -3.70 5.22 13.03
CA ALA A 165 -2.94 4.00 12.77
C ALA A 165 -1.80 4.19 11.74
N PRO A 166 -2.04 4.81 10.55
CA PRO A 166 -0.97 5.08 9.61
C PRO A 166 0.12 6.01 10.13
N VAL A 167 -0.24 7.04 10.92
CA VAL A 167 0.72 7.98 11.53
C VAL A 167 1.64 7.23 12.49
N TYR A 168 1.07 6.39 13.36
CA TYR A 168 1.85 5.57 14.29
C TYR A 168 2.81 4.62 13.54
N MET A 169 2.35 3.99 12.46
CA MET A 169 3.18 3.09 11.65
C MET A 169 4.33 3.83 10.94
N ILE A 170 4.10 5.04 10.44
CA ILE A 170 5.16 5.88 9.86
C ILE A 170 6.19 6.24 10.94
N TYR A 171 5.73 6.63 12.13
CA TYR A 171 6.61 6.93 13.24
C TYR A 171 7.47 5.72 13.64
N ALA A 172 6.86 4.54 13.76
CA ALA A 172 7.57 3.31 14.07
C ALA A 172 8.62 2.96 13.00
N THR A 173 8.31 3.17 11.71
CA THR A 173 9.27 3.00 10.63
C THR A 173 10.38 4.04 10.67
N TRP A 174 10.07 5.29 11.00
CA TRP A 174 11.07 6.35 11.10
C TRP A 174 12.04 6.16 12.26
N ALA A 175 11.56 5.62 13.38
CA ALA A 175 12.36 5.30 14.55
C ALA A 175 13.26 4.05 14.36
N SER A 176 12.96 3.21 13.36
CA SER A 176 13.66 1.95 13.14
C SER A 176 14.83 2.13 12.15
N PRO A 177 16.05 1.64 12.46
CA PRO A 177 17.20 1.80 11.59
C PRO A 177 17.08 0.89 10.35
N PRO A 178 17.23 1.42 9.13
CA PRO A 178 17.35 0.61 7.93
C PRO A 178 18.77 0.03 7.83
N VAL A 179 18.90 -1.18 7.28
CA VAL A 179 20.20 -1.81 7.04
C VAL A 179 20.28 -2.30 5.61
N LEU A 180 21.44 -2.09 5.00
CA LEU A 180 21.75 -2.56 3.66
C LEU A 180 22.78 -3.70 3.78
N THR A 181 22.40 -4.92 3.41
CA THR A 181 23.30 -6.08 3.44
C THR A 181 23.20 -6.88 2.15
N ILE A 182 24.32 -7.53 1.79
CA ILE A 182 24.46 -8.38 0.61
C ILE A 182 23.62 -9.64 0.77
N GLN A 183 23.57 -10.20 1.98
CA GLN A 183 22.89 -11.48 2.27
C GLN A 183 21.37 -11.38 2.06
N THR A 184 20.75 -10.31 2.57
CA THR A 184 19.31 -10.10 2.47
C THR A 184 18.88 -9.49 1.13
N SER A 185 19.77 -9.47 0.14
CA SER A 185 19.50 -9.03 -1.22
C SER A 185 18.82 -7.65 -1.35
N GLY A 186 19.19 -6.64 -0.55
CA GLY A 186 18.61 -5.30 -0.68
C GLY A 186 18.58 -4.44 0.57
N CYS A 187 17.89 -3.31 0.43
CA CYS A 187 17.53 -2.43 1.53
C CYS A 187 16.49 -3.14 2.40
N VAL A 188 16.88 -3.43 3.64
CA VAL A 188 16.06 -4.24 4.53
C VAL A 188 15.67 -3.45 5.77
N PHE A 189 14.41 -3.65 6.14
CA PHE A 189 13.79 -3.03 7.27
C PHE A 189 13.86 -3.98 8.47
N ILE A 190 14.73 -3.68 9.42
CA ILE A 190 14.79 -4.40 10.69
C ILE A 190 13.83 -3.69 11.64
N TYR A 191 12.62 -4.23 11.72
CA TYR A 191 11.58 -3.70 12.58
C TYR A 191 11.45 -4.53 13.86
N SER A 192 10.96 -3.90 14.93
CA SER A 192 10.69 -4.60 16.17
C SER A 192 9.60 -5.66 16.00
N ASP A 193 9.67 -6.75 16.77
CA ASP A 193 8.74 -7.89 16.69
C ASP A 193 7.27 -7.48 16.82
N TYR A 194 6.96 -6.37 17.50
CA TYR A 194 5.58 -5.88 17.62
C TYR A 194 5.02 -5.25 16.34
N TYR A 195 5.85 -4.82 15.37
CA TYR A 195 5.39 -4.00 14.23
C TYR A 195 4.37 -4.74 13.33
N PRO A 196 4.57 -6.02 12.93
CA PRO A 196 3.59 -6.75 12.14
C PRO A 196 2.29 -6.99 12.90
N TRP A 197 2.39 -7.26 14.20
CA TRP A 197 1.23 -7.49 15.06
C TRP A 197 0.39 -6.23 15.20
N ILE A 198 1.03 -5.07 15.35
CA ILE A 198 0.33 -3.78 15.35
C ILE A 198 -0.35 -3.54 14.00
N ARG A 199 0.34 -3.78 12.88
CA ARG A 199 -0.26 -3.67 11.55
C ARG A 199 -1.49 -4.56 11.43
N PHE A 200 -1.37 -5.82 11.82
CA PHE A 200 -2.45 -6.80 11.78
C PHE A 200 -3.62 -6.35 12.66
N ALA A 201 -3.35 -5.93 13.90
CA ALA A 201 -4.35 -5.49 14.88
C ALA A 201 -5.13 -4.25 14.43
N PHE A 202 -4.53 -3.33 13.69
CA PHE A 202 -5.26 -2.19 13.14
C PHE A 202 -5.95 -2.50 11.81
N GLN A 203 -5.25 -3.16 10.89
CA GLN A 203 -5.71 -3.33 9.51
C GLN A 203 -6.78 -4.42 9.39
N ALA A 204 -6.59 -5.58 10.02
CA ALA A 204 -7.51 -6.70 9.88
C ALA A 204 -8.90 -6.41 10.49
N PRO A 205 -9.04 -5.97 11.75
CA PRO A 205 -10.36 -5.68 12.33
C PRO A 205 -11.07 -4.54 11.59
N MET A 206 -10.35 -3.50 11.19
CA MET A 206 -10.93 -2.36 10.47
C MET A 206 -11.50 -2.81 9.12
N ASN A 207 -10.73 -3.56 8.33
CA ASN A 207 -11.18 -4.07 7.03
C ASN A 207 -12.35 -5.05 7.19
N VAL A 208 -12.32 -5.93 8.19
CA VAL A 208 -13.42 -6.87 8.48
C VAL A 208 -14.70 -6.13 8.87
N VAL A 209 -14.61 -5.16 9.79
CA VAL A 209 -15.78 -4.38 10.25
C VAL A 209 -16.37 -3.56 9.10
N LEU A 210 -15.55 -2.84 8.34
CA LEU A 210 -16.03 -2.03 7.21
C LEU A 210 -16.67 -2.89 6.12
N THR A 211 -16.06 -4.03 5.77
CA THR A 211 -16.62 -4.97 4.79
C THR A 211 -17.90 -5.61 5.30
N ALA A 212 -17.98 -5.99 6.58
CA ALA A 212 -19.20 -6.56 7.16
C ALA A 212 -20.36 -5.55 7.14
N ILE A 213 -20.10 -4.27 7.48
CA ILE A 213 -21.09 -3.19 7.39
C ILE A 213 -21.53 -3.00 5.93
N PHE A 214 -20.59 -2.97 5.00
CA PHE A 214 -20.88 -2.84 3.57
C PHE A 214 -21.78 -3.99 3.07
N ILE A 215 -21.43 -5.24 3.34
CA ILE A 215 -22.20 -6.43 2.94
C ILE A 215 -23.61 -6.37 3.54
N LYS A 216 -23.73 -6.07 4.84
CA LYS A 216 -25.02 -5.98 5.52
C LYS A 216 -25.95 -4.97 4.86
N VAL A 217 -25.42 -3.81 4.46
CA VAL A 217 -26.26 -2.80 3.81
C VAL A 217 -26.53 -3.13 2.35
N ALA A 218 -25.53 -3.62 1.62
CA ALA A 218 -25.71 -4.06 0.24
C ALA A 218 -26.83 -5.12 0.15
N TYR A 219 -26.84 -6.08 1.08
CA TYR A 219 -27.88 -7.09 1.21
C TYR A 219 -29.26 -6.47 1.52
N ARG A 220 -29.35 -5.56 2.50
CA ARG A 220 -30.62 -4.88 2.84
C ARG A 220 -31.18 -4.06 1.68
N ARG A 221 -30.32 -3.41 0.89
CA ARG A 221 -30.75 -2.61 -0.26
C ARG A 221 -31.21 -3.51 -1.41
N TYR A 222 -30.49 -4.62 -1.65
CA TYR A 222 -30.91 -5.63 -2.60
C TYR A 222 -32.30 -6.19 -2.28
N ALA A 223 -32.54 -6.57 -1.01
CA ALA A 223 -33.82 -7.12 -0.56
C ALA A 223 -35.01 -6.15 -0.71
N ARG A 224 -34.78 -4.82 -0.65
CA ARG A 224 -35.86 -3.82 -0.76
C ARG A 224 -36.18 -3.40 -2.19
N LEU A 225 -35.16 -3.29 -3.05
CA LEU A 225 -35.34 -2.73 -4.40
C LEU A 225 -35.68 -3.79 -5.45
N GLY A 226 -35.35 -5.07 -5.21
CA GLY A 226 -35.77 -6.21 -6.04
C GLY A 226 -35.32 -6.21 -7.51
N SER A 227 -34.70 -5.13 -8.01
CA SER A 227 -34.35 -4.99 -9.41
C SER A 227 -33.10 -5.82 -9.76
N MET A 228 -33.19 -6.55 -10.88
CA MET A 228 -32.08 -7.37 -11.38
C MET A 228 -30.80 -6.57 -11.64
N ALA A 229 -30.92 -5.29 -12.03
CA ALA A 229 -29.77 -4.41 -12.25
C ALA A 229 -29.00 -4.15 -10.93
N TRP A 230 -29.73 -3.94 -9.83
CA TRP A 230 -29.13 -3.79 -8.51
C TRP A 230 -28.50 -5.09 -8.00
N GLY A 231 -29.08 -6.24 -8.34
CA GLY A 231 -28.51 -7.54 -8.02
C GLY A 231 -27.12 -7.76 -8.64
N ARG A 232 -26.95 -7.39 -9.91
CA ARG A 232 -25.65 -7.49 -10.59
C ARG A 232 -24.61 -6.55 -9.98
N LEU A 233 -24.98 -5.29 -9.75
CA LEU A 233 -24.08 -4.29 -9.16
C LEU A 233 -23.63 -4.69 -7.75
N VAL A 234 -24.56 -5.21 -6.94
CA VAL A 234 -24.26 -5.69 -5.59
C VAL A 234 -23.37 -6.92 -5.64
N ARG A 235 -23.62 -7.88 -6.55
CA ARG A 235 -22.78 -9.08 -6.69
C ARG A 235 -21.35 -8.74 -7.07
N GLU A 236 -21.16 -7.89 -8.08
CA GLU A 236 -19.82 -7.46 -8.51
C GLU A 236 -19.11 -6.64 -7.43
N GLY A 237 -19.82 -5.72 -6.77
CA GLY A 237 -19.27 -4.92 -5.67
C GLY A 237 -18.86 -5.75 -4.46
N ILE A 238 -19.69 -6.72 -4.05
CA ILE A 238 -19.39 -7.64 -2.95
C ILE A 238 -18.20 -8.54 -3.32
N GLN A 239 -18.17 -9.07 -4.55
CA GLN A 239 -17.07 -9.94 -4.99
C GLN A 239 -15.73 -9.20 -4.96
N THR A 240 -15.65 -7.99 -5.53
CA THR A 240 -14.41 -7.20 -5.51
C THR A 240 -14.03 -6.77 -4.09
N GLY A 241 -14.99 -6.36 -3.27
CA GLY A 241 -14.74 -5.99 -1.87
C GLY A 241 -14.25 -7.16 -1.01
N LEU A 242 -14.84 -8.35 -1.19
CA LEU A 242 -14.43 -9.56 -0.49
C LEU A 242 -13.05 -10.04 -0.95
N LEU A 243 -12.77 -9.94 -2.26
CA LEU A 243 -11.44 -10.26 -2.81
C LEU A 243 -10.37 -9.33 -2.25
N LEU A 244 -10.65 -8.02 -2.18
CA LEU A 244 -9.76 -7.03 -1.57
C LEU A 244 -9.49 -7.36 -0.09
N LEU A 245 -10.54 -7.69 0.67
CA LEU A 245 -10.42 -8.10 2.07
C LEU A 245 -9.57 -9.37 2.21
N LEU A 246 -9.85 -10.39 1.39
CA LEU A 246 -9.15 -11.66 1.45
C LEU A 246 -7.66 -11.49 1.14
N ILE A 247 -7.30 -10.76 0.09
CA ILE A 247 -5.90 -10.48 -0.26
C ILE A 247 -5.22 -9.72 0.88
N SER A 248 -5.87 -8.69 1.44
CA SER A 248 -5.30 -7.94 2.55
C SER A 248 -5.09 -8.79 3.80
N LEU A 249 -6.05 -9.65 4.16
CA LEU A 249 -5.92 -10.57 5.29
C LEU A 249 -4.82 -11.61 5.08
N LEU A 250 -4.73 -12.20 3.88
CA LEU A 250 -3.69 -13.18 3.56
C LEU A 250 -2.30 -12.55 3.57
N CYS A 251 -2.15 -11.35 3.00
CA CYS A 251 -0.88 -10.63 3.00
C CYS A 251 -0.46 -10.22 4.42
N THR A 252 -1.38 -9.65 5.21
CA THR A 252 -1.08 -9.25 6.60
C THR A 252 -0.77 -10.45 7.48
N PHE A 253 -1.47 -11.57 7.30
CA PHE A 253 -1.16 -12.83 7.97
C PHE A 253 0.24 -13.35 7.57
N ALA A 254 0.54 -13.42 6.27
CA ALA A 254 1.86 -13.86 5.80
C ALA A 254 3.02 -12.98 6.32
N VAL A 255 2.78 -11.67 6.47
CA VAL A 255 3.73 -10.72 7.06
C VAL A 255 3.87 -10.94 8.56
N ALA A 256 2.77 -11.13 9.29
CA ALA A 256 2.78 -11.32 10.75
C ALA A 256 3.50 -12.60 11.17
N PHE A 257 3.36 -13.67 10.38
CA PHE A 257 4.02 -14.96 10.62
C PHE A 257 5.38 -15.11 9.92
N GLU A 258 5.87 -14.05 9.27
CA GLU A 258 7.14 -14.06 8.53
C GLU A 258 7.27 -15.25 7.56
N PHE A 259 6.21 -15.55 6.78
CA PHE A 259 6.18 -16.74 5.93
C PHE A 259 7.35 -16.80 4.93
N PHE A 260 7.83 -15.64 4.47
CA PHE A 260 9.00 -15.52 3.60
C PHE A 260 10.22 -14.90 4.33
N GLY A 261 10.28 -15.03 5.65
CA GLY A 261 11.27 -14.37 6.49
C GLY A 261 11.22 -12.85 6.30
N ILE A 262 12.39 -12.23 6.15
CA ILE A 262 12.51 -10.77 6.02
C ILE A 262 11.89 -10.20 4.74
N TYR A 263 11.76 -11.03 3.68
CA TYR A 263 11.13 -10.62 2.41
C TYR A 263 9.62 -10.51 2.48
N SER A 264 8.99 -10.96 3.56
CA SER A 264 7.55 -10.85 3.76
C SER A 264 7.08 -9.39 3.64
N ILE A 265 7.92 -8.41 3.97
CA ILE A 265 7.61 -6.98 3.81
C ILE A 265 7.31 -6.59 2.35
N VAL A 266 7.91 -7.26 1.36
CA VAL A 266 7.66 -7.00 -0.07
C VAL A 266 6.22 -7.33 -0.45
N LEU A 267 5.59 -8.31 0.23
CA LEU A 267 4.17 -8.62 0.04
C LEU A 267 3.28 -7.40 0.32
N THR A 268 3.71 -6.49 1.18
CA THR A 268 2.93 -5.28 1.49
C THR A 268 2.91 -4.28 0.34
N VAL A 269 3.97 -4.24 -0.46
CA VAL A 269 4.03 -3.43 -1.69
C VAL A 269 3.11 -4.06 -2.74
N PHE A 270 3.18 -5.39 -2.92
CA PHE A 270 2.30 -6.11 -3.83
C PHE A 270 0.82 -5.99 -3.44
N GLU A 271 0.48 -6.19 -2.16
CA GLU A 271 -0.87 -5.99 -1.61
C GLU A 271 -1.40 -4.61 -1.99
N TRP A 272 -0.59 -3.57 -1.79
CA TRP A 272 -0.96 -2.20 -2.09
C TRP A 272 -1.14 -1.95 -3.60
N SER A 273 -0.23 -2.47 -4.44
CA SER A 273 -0.35 -2.36 -5.91
C SER A 273 -1.61 -3.06 -6.44
N ILE A 274 -1.89 -4.27 -5.96
CA ILE A 274 -3.10 -5.04 -6.33
C ILE A 274 -4.35 -4.32 -5.84
N SER A 275 -4.34 -3.82 -4.61
CA SER A 275 -5.46 -3.07 -4.03
C SER A 275 -5.75 -1.79 -4.82
N SER A 276 -4.72 -1.09 -5.28
CA SER A 276 -4.85 0.09 -6.16
C SER A 276 -5.57 -0.26 -7.47
N MET A 277 -5.13 -1.35 -8.12
CA MET A 277 -5.74 -1.83 -9.37
C MET A 277 -7.20 -2.24 -9.16
N LEU A 278 -7.48 -3.03 -8.11
CA LEU A 278 -8.84 -3.46 -7.77
C LEU A 278 -9.76 -2.27 -7.47
N LEU A 279 -9.24 -1.24 -6.79
CA LEU A 279 -10.01 -0.04 -6.47
C LEU A 279 -10.39 0.74 -7.74
N VAL A 280 -9.44 0.94 -8.66
CA VAL A 280 -9.69 1.60 -9.96
C VAL A 280 -10.73 0.83 -10.77
N MET A 281 -10.56 -0.49 -10.90
CA MET A 281 -11.52 -1.34 -11.62
C MET A 281 -12.91 -1.30 -10.98
N HIS A 282 -12.99 -1.33 -9.64
CA HIS A 282 -14.26 -1.23 -8.92
C HIS A 282 -14.99 0.10 -9.19
N VAL A 283 -14.25 1.22 -9.15
CA VAL A 283 -14.83 2.55 -9.43
C VAL A 283 -15.27 2.64 -10.89
N GLU A 284 -14.48 2.15 -11.83
CA GLU A 284 -14.80 2.15 -13.26
C GLU A 284 -16.07 1.33 -13.54
N ASN A 285 -16.14 0.09 -13.04
CA ASN A 285 -17.32 -0.76 -13.22
C ASN A 285 -18.58 -0.14 -12.60
N THR A 286 -18.44 0.48 -11.42
CA THR A 286 -19.56 1.17 -10.77
C THR A 286 -20.03 2.37 -11.59
N GLN A 287 -19.13 3.12 -12.20
CA GLN A 287 -19.50 4.26 -13.05
C GLN A 287 -20.22 3.80 -14.31
N ARG A 288 -19.72 2.77 -15.00
CA ARG A 288 -20.34 2.20 -16.20
C ARG A 288 -21.75 1.68 -15.90
N ALA A 289 -21.95 1.01 -14.76
CA ALA A 289 -23.26 0.52 -14.35
C ALA A 289 -24.27 1.64 -14.02
N LEU A 290 -23.79 2.82 -13.58
CA LEU A 290 -24.65 3.97 -13.25
C LEU A 290 -24.94 4.89 -14.44
N GLN A 291 -24.22 4.74 -15.56
CA GLN A 291 -24.39 5.57 -16.73
C GLN A 291 -25.80 5.53 -17.35
N PRO A 292 -26.43 4.37 -17.61
CA PRO A 292 -27.75 4.32 -18.25
C PRO A 292 -28.85 4.93 -17.37
N ALA A 293 -28.77 4.75 -16.05
CA ALA A 293 -29.73 5.35 -15.12
C ALA A 293 -29.67 6.89 -15.09
N TYR A 294 -28.48 7.45 -15.34
CA TYR A 294 -28.30 8.90 -15.44
C TYR A 294 -28.82 9.44 -16.77
N GLU A 295 -28.51 8.77 -17.88
CA GLU A 295 -29.01 9.12 -19.21
C GLU A 295 -30.54 9.12 -19.25
N GLN A 296 -31.19 8.12 -18.64
CA GLN A 296 -32.65 8.04 -18.56
C GLN A 296 -33.26 9.22 -17.78
N ARG A 297 -32.70 9.58 -16.62
CA ARG A 297 -33.14 10.78 -15.88
C ARG A 297 -32.92 12.07 -16.65
N GLN A 298 -31.82 12.18 -17.38
CA GLN A 298 -31.52 13.36 -18.16
C GLN A 298 -32.51 13.54 -19.33
N ILE A 299 -33.00 12.43 -19.91
CA ILE A 299 -34.07 12.44 -20.92
C ILE A 299 -35.40 12.85 -20.29
N GLU A 300 -35.77 12.27 -19.14
CA GLU A 300 -37.01 12.65 -18.42
C GLU A 300 -37.05 14.14 -18.06
N CYS A 301 -35.94 14.71 -17.58
CA CYS A 301 -35.85 16.15 -17.29
C CYS A 301 -35.85 17.05 -18.53
N ARG A 302 -35.64 16.53 -19.75
CA ARG A 302 -35.77 17.31 -21.00
C ARG A 302 -37.18 17.28 -21.58
N LEU A 303 -38.00 16.31 -21.19
CA LEU A 303 -39.38 16.17 -21.66
C LEU A 303 -40.40 16.93 -20.80
N LEU A 304 -39.97 17.38 -19.61
CA LEU A 304 -40.72 18.27 -18.72
C LEU A 304 -40.31 19.73 -18.95
#